data_AF-A0A2V6N8K2-F1
#
_entry.id   AF-A0A2V6N8K2-F1
#
_cell.length_a   1.000
_cell.length_b   1.000
_cell.length_c   1.000
_cell.angle_alpha   90.00
_cell.angle_beta   90.00
_cell.angle_gamma   90.00
#
_symmetry.space_group_name_H-M   'P 1'
#
loop_
_entity.id
_entity.type
_entity.pdbx_description
1 polymer ?
#
loop_
_entity_poly.entity_id
_entity_poly.type
_entity_poly.pdbx_seq_one_letter_code
_entity_poly.pdbx_strand_id
1 'polypeptide(L)'
;MQPSRAAEFLALAAGDSGATTAAGKTKVMTKLRIALVGAAGRMGQAIASVAASANAEIVAKSDLGDRITSADADVLIDFSGAAAAEAVCDAAVKSSTALVIGTTGHSANEKQAIEMAAQKIPVVFASNFS
;
A
#
# COMPACT_ATOMS: atom_id res chain seq x y z
N MET A 1 -15.47 5.30 1.44
CA MET A 1 -14.94 5.49 2.81
C MET A 1 -14.64 6.97 3.03
N GLN A 2 -14.88 7.48 4.25
CA GLN A 2 -14.73 8.90 4.60
C GLN A 2 -13.24 9.28 4.76
N PRO A 3 -12.83 10.53 4.45
CA PRO A 3 -11.43 10.99 4.55
C PRO A 3 -10.82 10.89 5.95
N SER A 4 -11.64 10.89 7.00
CA SER A 4 -11.22 10.91 8.41
C SER A 4 -10.46 9.66 8.88
N ARG A 5 -10.41 8.59 8.07
CA ARG A 5 -9.81 7.29 8.46
C ARG A 5 -8.46 6.99 7.82
N ALA A 6 -7.93 7.91 7.03
CA ALA A 6 -6.65 7.73 6.37
C ALA A 6 -5.48 7.58 7.37
N ALA A 7 -5.57 8.18 8.56
CA ALA A 7 -4.54 8.07 9.59
C ALA A 7 -4.48 6.67 10.24
N GLU A 8 -5.64 6.05 10.51
CA GLU A 8 -5.73 4.68 11.02
C GLU A 8 -5.19 3.66 10.00
N PHE A 9 -5.49 3.89 8.72
CA PHE A 9 -4.97 3.09 7.63
C PHE A 9 -3.43 3.11 7.58
N LEU A 10 -2.83 4.28 7.78
CA LEU A 10 -1.37 4.42 7.83
C LEU A 10 -0.75 3.75 9.05
N ALA A 11 -1.42 3.79 10.20
CA ALA A 11 -0.98 3.07 11.39
C ALA A 11 -0.97 1.55 11.16
N LEU A 12 -2.00 1.02 10.49
CA LEU A 12 -2.06 -0.41 10.12
C LEU A 12 -0.95 -0.78 9.11
N ALA A 13 -0.68 0.09 8.13
CA ALA A 13 0.41 -0.10 7.18
C ALA A 13 1.81 -0.01 7.84
N ALA A 14 1.94 0.76 8.91
CA ALA A 14 3.20 0.95 9.64
C ALA A 14 3.57 -0.24 10.56
N GLY A 15 2.57 -1.03 10.98
CA GLY A 15 2.73 -2.23 11.81
C GLY A 15 3.32 -1.93 13.19
N ASP A 16 2.49 -1.67 14.21
CA ASP A 16 2.95 -1.66 15.59
C ASP A 16 3.02 -3.10 16.14
N SER A 17 4.17 -3.74 15.99
CA SER A 17 4.66 -4.73 16.94
C SER A 17 6.15 -4.98 16.72
N GLY A 18 6.93 -4.88 17.80
CA GLY A 18 8.36 -5.11 17.83
C GLY A 18 8.78 -6.54 17.45
N ALA A 19 8.70 -6.87 16.17
CA ALA A 19 9.19 -8.12 15.61
C ALA A 19 10.41 -7.84 14.72
N THR A 20 11.59 -8.19 15.25
CA THR A 20 12.83 -8.32 14.48
C THR A 20 12.61 -9.33 13.36
N THR A 21 12.72 -8.91 12.09
CA THR A 21 12.76 -9.82 10.93
C THR A 21 14.14 -9.85 10.29
N ALA A 22 14.51 -11.06 9.85
CA ALA A 22 15.81 -11.43 9.33
C ALA A 22 16.00 -11.00 7.86
N ALA A 23 16.26 -9.72 7.65
CA ALA A 23 17.02 -9.19 6.50
C ALA A 23 17.39 -7.75 6.86
N GLY A 24 18.68 -7.48 7.03
CA GLY A 24 19.20 -6.26 7.63
C GLY A 24 18.77 -4.96 6.94
N LYS A 25 17.66 -4.37 7.39
CA LYS A 25 17.46 -2.93 7.40
C LYS A 25 17.26 -2.52 8.86
N THR A 26 18.30 -1.99 9.47
CA THR A 26 18.18 -1.30 10.77
C THR A 26 17.23 -0.12 10.55
N LYS A 27 15.97 -0.24 11.00
CA LYS A 27 14.98 0.83 10.94
C LYS A 27 15.35 1.88 11.99
N VAL A 28 16.30 2.75 11.63
CA VAL A 28 16.42 4.08 12.24
C VAL A 28 15.02 4.72 12.15
N MET A 29 14.59 5.49 13.15
CA MET A 29 13.28 6.16 13.20
C MET A 29 13.12 7.16 12.04
N THR A 30 12.97 6.66 10.82
CA THR A 30 12.77 7.40 9.58
C THR A 30 11.31 7.28 9.17
N LYS A 31 10.79 8.32 8.52
CA LYS A 31 9.42 8.35 8.00
C LYS A 31 9.10 7.10 7.18
N LEU A 32 7.88 6.57 7.34
CA LEU A 32 7.38 5.46 6.52
C LEU A 32 7.27 5.93 5.06
N ARG A 33 7.94 5.25 4.13
CA ARG A 33 7.94 5.63 2.70
C ARG A 33 6.84 4.87 1.96
N ILE A 34 5.96 5.61 1.30
CA ILE A 34 4.73 5.10 0.69
C ILE A 34 4.78 5.27 -0.83
N ALA A 35 4.51 4.18 -1.55
CA ALA A 35 4.05 4.24 -2.94
C ALA A 35 2.52 4.19 -2.96
N LEU A 36 1.87 5.17 -3.57
CA LEU A 36 0.42 5.31 -3.56
C LEU A 36 -0.16 5.15 -4.97
N VAL A 37 -1.02 4.14 -5.15
CA VAL A 37 -1.75 3.89 -6.39
C VAL A 37 -3.20 4.36 -6.24
N GLY A 38 -3.70 5.13 -7.21
CA GLY A 38 -4.98 5.85 -7.12
C GLY A 38 -4.84 7.20 -6.41
N ALA A 39 -3.69 7.87 -6.54
CA ALA A 39 -3.36 9.09 -5.83
C ALA A 39 -4.27 10.29 -6.18
N ALA A 40 -4.76 10.39 -7.42
CA ALA A 40 -5.73 11.41 -7.84
C ALA A 40 -7.15 11.13 -7.34
N GLY A 41 -7.43 9.90 -6.90
CA GLY A 41 -8.72 9.51 -6.35
C GLY A 41 -9.00 10.14 -4.98
N ARG A 42 -10.28 10.12 -4.58
CA ARG A 42 -10.71 10.68 -3.28
C ARG A 42 -9.93 10.11 -2.09
N MET A 43 -9.68 8.80 -2.09
CA MET A 43 -8.95 8.15 -1.00
C MET A 43 -7.45 8.45 -1.07
N GLY A 44 -6.86 8.44 -2.28
CA GLY A 44 -5.47 8.81 -2.45
C GLY A 44 -5.16 10.22 -1.96
N GLN A 45 -6.04 11.19 -2.24
CA GLN A 45 -5.93 12.55 -1.71
C GLN A 45 -6.07 12.61 -0.18
N ALA A 46 -6.97 11.82 0.39
CA ALA A 46 -7.13 11.74 1.85
C ALA A 46 -5.88 11.14 2.54
N ILE A 47 -5.27 10.11 1.95
CA ILE A 47 -4.02 9.54 2.46
C ILE A 47 -2.88 10.55 2.35
N ALA A 48 -2.79 11.25 1.23
CA ALA A 48 -1.78 12.28 1.03
C ALA A 48 -1.89 13.44 2.03
N SER A 49 -3.10 13.83 2.43
CA SER A 49 -3.28 14.92 3.38
C SER A 49 -2.84 14.58 4.81
N VAL A 50 -2.90 13.29 5.20
CA VAL A 50 -2.55 12.85 6.56
C VAL A 50 -1.16 12.22 6.67
N ALA A 51 -0.52 11.87 5.54
CA ALA A 51 0.77 11.18 5.53
C ALA A 51 1.83 11.89 6.39
N ALA A 52 1.99 13.22 6.21
CA ALA A 52 2.97 14.00 6.95
C ALA A 52 2.73 13.98 8.47
N SER A 53 1.47 14.11 8.91
CA SER A 53 1.10 14.04 10.34
C SER A 53 1.26 12.64 10.94
N ALA A 54 1.22 11.60 10.11
CA ALA A 54 1.42 10.21 10.52
C ALA A 54 2.89 9.76 10.44
N ASN A 55 3.85 10.69 10.35
CA ASN A 55 5.27 10.38 10.15
C ASN A 55 5.53 9.48 8.93
N ALA A 56 4.79 9.72 7.85
CA ALA A 56 4.94 9.05 6.58
C ALA A 56 5.24 10.06 5.45
N GLU A 57 5.82 9.56 4.37
CA GLU A 57 6.17 10.31 3.17
C GLU A 57 5.72 9.53 1.94
N ILE A 58 4.99 10.19 1.04
CA ILE A 58 4.64 9.60 -0.25
C ILE A 58 5.78 9.83 -1.22
N VAL A 59 6.51 8.77 -1.53
CA VAL A 59 7.71 8.80 -2.39
C VAL A 59 7.38 8.47 -3.85
N ALA A 60 6.23 7.85 -4.10
CA ALA A 60 5.72 7.58 -5.44
C ALA A 60 4.19 7.71 -5.49
N LYS A 61 3.68 8.22 -6.61
CA LYS A 61 2.25 8.32 -6.91
C LYS A 61 2.00 7.75 -8.30
N SER A 62 0.91 7.00 -8.46
CA SER A 62 0.49 6.45 -9.75
C SER A 62 -1.03 6.49 -9.86
N ASP A 63 -1.53 6.78 -11.05
CA ASP A 63 -2.94 6.76 -11.41
C ASP A 63 -3.17 5.97 -12.71
N LEU A 64 -4.38 6.06 -13.27
CA LEU A 64 -4.77 5.33 -14.46
C LEU A 64 -3.85 5.66 -15.65
N GLY A 65 -3.21 4.65 -16.22
CA GLY A 65 -2.30 4.78 -17.35
C GLY A 65 -0.84 5.01 -16.97
N ASP A 66 -0.54 5.26 -15.70
CA ASP A 66 0.83 5.38 -15.22
C ASP A 66 1.49 4.02 -15.00
N ARG A 67 2.82 4.00 -15.08
CA ARG A 67 3.59 2.85 -14.64
C ARG A 67 3.64 2.81 -13.11
N ILE A 68 3.10 1.74 -12.53
CA ILE A 68 3.14 1.49 -11.09
C ILE A 68 4.57 1.13 -10.67
N THR A 69 5.07 1.80 -9.63
CA THR A 69 6.38 1.52 -9.03
C THR A 69 6.31 1.58 -7.50
N SER A 70 6.94 0.60 -6.87
CA SER A 70 7.16 0.49 -5.42
C SER A 70 8.64 0.61 -5.05
N ALA A 71 9.50 0.96 -6.01
CA ALA A 71 10.92 1.16 -5.76
C ALA A 71 11.12 2.22 -4.65
N ASP A 72 11.99 1.89 -3.69
CA ASP A 72 12.31 2.71 -2.54
C ASP A 72 11.18 2.98 -1.53
N ALA A 73 10.00 2.37 -1.70
CA ALA A 73 8.92 2.41 -0.73
C ALA A 73 9.01 1.24 0.26
N ASP A 74 8.60 1.49 1.51
CA ASP A 74 8.42 0.46 2.53
C ASP A 74 7.09 -0.28 2.34
N VAL A 75 6.06 0.47 1.89
CA VAL A 75 4.71 -0.05 1.63
C VAL A 75 4.14 0.55 0.35
N LEU A 76 3.46 -0.29 -0.43
CA LEU A 76 2.62 0.12 -1.54
C LEU A 76 1.16 0.04 -1.11
N ILE A 77 0.43 1.15 -1.29
CA ILE A 77 -0.97 1.29 -0.92
C ILE A 77 -1.79 1.45 -2.20
N ASP A 78 -2.80 0.59 -2.38
CA ASP A 78 -3.70 0.61 -3.53
C ASP A 78 -5.14 0.97 -3.14
N PHE A 79 -5.59 2.10 -3.68
CA PHE A 79 -6.99 2.56 -3.68
C PHE A 79 -7.41 3.01 -5.09
N SER A 80 -7.05 2.22 -6.09
CA SER A 80 -7.41 2.47 -7.48
C SER A 80 -8.67 1.70 -7.89
N GLY A 81 -8.59 0.89 -8.95
CA GLY A 81 -9.67 0.05 -9.46
C GLY A 81 -9.22 -1.40 -9.59
N ALA A 82 -10.18 -2.34 -9.54
CA ALA A 82 -9.89 -3.77 -9.48
C ALA A 82 -8.96 -4.27 -10.61
N ALA A 83 -9.09 -3.70 -11.81
CA ALA A 83 -8.26 -4.02 -12.97
C ALA A 83 -6.76 -3.74 -12.77
N ALA A 84 -6.39 -2.93 -11.78
CA ALA A 84 -4.99 -2.65 -11.45
C ALA A 84 -4.37 -3.71 -10.52
N ALA A 85 -5.17 -4.62 -9.94
CA ALA A 85 -4.72 -5.55 -8.90
C ALA A 85 -3.52 -6.40 -9.34
N GLU A 86 -3.53 -6.93 -10.56
CA GLU A 86 -2.40 -7.72 -11.07
C GLU A 86 -1.12 -6.88 -11.17
N ALA A 87 -1.19 -5.69 -11.77
CA ALA A 87 -0.04 -4.79 -11.93
C ALA A 87 0.51 -4.31 -10.58
N VAL A 88 -0.38 -4.03 -9.62
CA VAL A 88 -0.07 -3.67 -8.23
C VAL A 88 0.68 -4.81 -7.53
N CYS A 89 0.15 -6.03 -7.60
CA CYS A 89 0.76 -7.21 -7.02
C CYS A 89 2.15 -7.47 -7.63
N ASP A 90 2.25 -7.37 -8.95
CA ASP A 90 3.48 -7.55 -9.70
C ASP A 90 4.58 -6.55 -9.28
N ALA A 91 4.23 -5.27 -9.14
CA ALA A 91 5.15 -4.24 -8.71
C ALA A 91 5.66 -4.51 -7.29
N ALA A 92 4.74 -4.79 -6.35
CA ALA A 92 5.07 -5.04 -4.95
C ALA A 92 5.94 -6.28 -4.77
N VAL A 93 5.63 -7.37 -5.48
CA VAL A 93 6.44 -8.61 -5.44
C VAL A 93 7.83 -8.38 -6.03
N LYS A 94 7.95 -7.70 -7.17
CA LYS A 94 9.25 -7.42 -7.81
C LYS A 94 10.19 -6.62 -6.92
N SER A 95 9.66 -5.70 -6.12
CA SER A 95 10.45 -4.88 -5.19
C SER A 95 10.50 -5.44 -3.76
N SER A 96 9.85 -6.58 -3.48
CA SER A 96 9.67 -7.12 -2.13
C SER A 96 9.10 -6.10 -1.13
N THR A 97 8.17 -5.26 -1.61
CA THR A 97 7.52 -4.20 -0.83
C THR A 97 6.23 -4.73 -0.22
N ALA A 98 5.93 -4.35 1.03
CA ALA A 98 4.66 -4.71 1.66
C ALA A 98 3.49 -4.08 0.89
N LEU A 99 2.35 -4.77 0.85
CA LEU A 99 1.21 -4.36 0.03
C LEU A 99 -0.05 -4.20 0.89
N VAL A 100 -0.72 -3.06 0.77
CA VAL A 100 -2.04 -2.83 1.37
C VAL A 100 -3.04 -2.50 0.26
N ILE A 101 -4.10 -3.30 0.18
CA ILE A 101 -5.13 -3.18 -0.85
C ILE A 101 -6.44 -2.80 -0.17
N GLY A 102 -6.94 -1.60 -0.47
CA GLY A 102 -8.29 -1.15 -0.12
C GLY A 102 -9.22 -0.97 -1.31
N THR A 103 -8.74 -1.26 -2.52
CA THR A 103 -9.58 -1.40 -3.71
C THR A 103 -10.64 -2.51 -3.50
N THR A 104 -11.86 -2.26 -3.96
CA THR A 104 -12.99 -3.19 -3.88
C THR A 104 -13.44 -3.66 -5.26
N GLY A 105 -14.21 -4.75 -5.33
CA GLY A 105 -14.81 -5.21 -6.58
C GLY A 105 -13.95 -6.19 -7.39
N HIS A 106 -12.92 -6.78 -6.77
CA HIS A 106 -12.07 -7.78 -7.40
C HIS A 106 -12.85 -9.04 -7.84
N SER A 107 -12.61 -9.43 -9.09
CA SER A 107 -12.97 -10.73 -9.67
C SER A 107 -12.20 -11.88 -9.00
N ALA A 108 -12.57 -13.12 -9.33
CA ALA A 108 -11.89 -14.31 -8.81
C ALA A 108 -10.40 -14.35 -9.23
N ASN A 109 -10.09 -13.97 -10.48
CA ASN A 109 -8.73 -13.97 -11.00
C ASN A 109 -7.87 -12.91 -10.30
N GLU A 110 -8.41 -11.70 -10.10
CA GLU A 110 -7.70 -10.63 -9.39
C GLU A 110 -7.45 -11.00 -7.92
N LYS A 111 -8.42 -11.65 -7.26
CA LYS A 111 -8.21 -12.18 -5.89
C LYS A 111 -7.13 -13.26 -5.85
N GLN A 112 -7.09 -14.15 -6.84
CA GLN A 112 -6.06 -15.17 -6.94
C GLN A 112 -4.66 -14.54 -7.09
N ALA A 113 -4.53 -13.46 -7.86
CA ALA A 113 -3.27 -12.71 -7.97
C ALA A 113 -2.83 -12.15 -6.61
N ILE A 114 -3.77 -11.58 -5.84
CA ILE A 114 -3.53 -11.08 -4.47
C ILE A 114 -3.08 -12.21 -3.54
N GLU A 115 -3.75 -13.37 -3.58
CA GLU A 115 -3.40 -14.53 -2.77
C GLU A 115 -2.00 -15.08 -3.12
N MET A 116 -1.64 -15.10 -4.41
CA MET A 116 -0.30 -15.50 -4.84
C MET A 116 0.77 -14.50 -4.38
N ALA A 117 0.46 -13.20 -4.38
CA ALA A 117 1.37 -12.18 -3.84
C ALA A 117 1.57 -12.33 -2.33
N ALA A 118 0.49 -12.65 -1.60
CA ALA A 118 0.52 -12.86 -0.15
C ALA A 118 1.40 -14.04 0.30
N GLN A 119 1.69 -14.99 -0.60
CA GLN A 119 2.66 -16.07 -0.34
C GLN A 119 4.13 -15.60 -0.38
N LYS A 120 4.40 -14.42 -0.95
CA LYS A 120 5.76 -13.91 -1.20
C LYS A 120 6.09 -12.66 -0.39
N ILE A 121 5.11 -11.81 -0.14
CA ILE A 121 5.26 -10.54 0.56
C ILE A 121 4.14 -10.36 1.61
N PRO A 122 4.33 -9.50 2.62
CA PRO A 122 3.25 -9.11 3.52
C PRO A 122 2.14 -8.41 2.73
N VAL A 123 0.91 -8.91 2.84
CA VAL A 123 -0.28 -8.34 2.21
C VAL A 123 -1.37 -8.12 3.25
N VAL A 124 -1.91 -6.90 3.27
CA VAL A 124 -3.16 -6.57 3.96
C VAL A 124 -4.20 -6.31 2.89
N PHE A 125 -5.17 -7.22 2.78
CA PHE A 125 -6.30 -7.07 1.87
C PHE A 125 -7.59 -6.97 2.68
N ALA A 126 -8.23 -5.80 2.66
CA ALA A 126 -9.50 -5.60 3.32
C ALA A 126 -10.42 -4.71 2.47
N SER A 127 -11.72 -5.04 2.45
CA SER A 127 -12.74 -4.22 1.80
C SER A 127 -13.21 -3.06 2.69
N ASN A 128 -12.73 -3.00 3.94
CA ASN A 128 -13.04 -1.96 4.91
C ASN A 128 -11.87 -1.76 5.89
N PHE A 129 -11.53 -0.50 6.13
CA PHE A 129 -10.52 -0.01 7.06
C PHE A 129 -11.19 1.07 7.91
N SER A 130 -11.71 0.67 9.07
CA SER A 130 -12.73 1.38 9.85
C SER A 130 -12.38 1.50 11.32
#